data_AF-A0A7J3TKI4-F1
#
_entry.id   AF-A0A7J3TKI4-F1
#
_cell.length_a   1.000
_cell.length_b   1.000
_cell.length_c   1.000
_cell.angle_alpha   90.00
_cell.angle_beta   90.00
_cell.angle_gamma   90.00
#
_symmetry.space_group_name_H-M   'P 1'
#
loop_
_entity.id
_entity.type
_entity.pdbx_description
1 polymer ?
#
loop_
_entity_poly.entity_id
_entity_poly.type
_entity_poly.pdbx_seq_one_letter_code
_entity_poly.pdbx_strand_id
1 'polypeptide(L)'
;MKAVIIANEKSSWDLCGKSVIEKLIEELSYHFDEIYVYPARYRKIVRDENVKFLKSLKDFKERAFVVKGNAFIEELKLGGNIFRGSDGKIIAYIGKPSKRFDRKGRGKRIKGFEIEERKDIEKAVKLLAEKESRDIVATYICGKITSFLSPSLCKAGYSPLQLYLVSFLLAFLSFLFYIPSKYIFAVFAGIFAMVSGMIEESGRTLAKLKNDREFFAINIFSDFILLLGFTYFAWRIYGGVIPWILGFLAAMGVAGVEAIKAEGIIGRHLFILVMFIASIFYQPTMALLVLAIIMNGEAIRRLIK
;
A
#
# COMPACT_ATOMS: atom_id res chain seq x y z
N MET A 1 -24.12 7.73 13.95
CA MET A 1 -23.61 8.63 15.03
C MET A 1 -22.83 9.75 14.35
N LYS A 2 -22.75 10.97 14.89
CA LYS A 2 -22.03 12.09 14.24
C LYS A 2 -20.59 12.20 14.74
N ALA A 3 -19.68 12.61 13.87
CA ALA A 3 -18.29 12.90 14.22
C ALA A 3 -17.98 14.41 14.12
N VAL A 4 -17.17 14.93 15.05
CA VAL A 4 -16.71 16.32 15.08
C VAL A 4 -15.19 16.35 15.18
N ILE A 5 -14.53 16.88 14.17
CA ILE A 5 -13.09 17.09 14.11
C ILE A 5 -12.75 18.49 14.59
N ILE A 6 -11.89 18.60 15.60
CA ILE A 6 -11.36 19.86 16.11
C ILE A 6 -9.99 20.10 15.50
N ALA A 7 -9.98 20.80 14.37
CA ALA A 7 -8.80 21.09 13.56
C ALA A 7 -7.91 22.18 14.19
N ASN A 8 -6.60 22.03 13.97
CA ASN A 8 -5.55 22.96 14.36
C ASN A 8 -4.53 23.11 13.21
N GLU A 9 -3.46 23.87 13.41
CA GLU A 9 -2.45 24.12 12.35
C GLU A 9 -1.77 22.84 11.85
N LYS A 10 -1.62 21.83 12.71
CA LYS A 10 -1.03 20.54 12.33
C LYS A 10 -1.99 19.68 11.50
N SER A 11 -3.30 19.95 11.59
CA SER A 11 -4.32 19.30 10.76
C SER A 11 -4.13 19.54 9.26
N SER A 12 -3.48 20.65 8.88
CA SER A 12 -3.18 20.97 7.49
C SER A 12 -1.80 20.49 7.02
N TRP A 13 -1.04 19.78 7.86
CA TRP A 13 0.24 19.24 7.44
C TRP A 13 0.06 18.15 6.39
N ASP A 14 0.96 18.13 5.40
CA ASP A 14 0.93 17.14 4.33
C ASP A 14 1.37 15.77 4.83
N LEU A 15 0.59 14.77 4.47
CA LEU A 15 0.74 13.35 4.75
C LEU A 15 0.81 12.59 3.42
N CYS A 16 1.77 12.97 2.59
CA CYS A 16 2.02 12.40 1.26
C CYS A 16 0.91 12.69 0.24
N GLY A 17 0.62 13.97 0.00
CA GLY A 17 -0.36 14.43 -1.00
C GLY A 17 -1.76 14.68 -0.46
N LYS A 18 -2.03 14.34 0.80
CA LYS A 18 -3.24 14.68 1.54
C LYS A 18 -2.89 15.32 2.86
N SER A 19 -3.72 16.23 3.33
CA SER A 19 -3.57 16.75 4.69
C SER A 19 -3.95 15.69 5.75
N VAL A 20 -3.39 15.82 6.96
CA VAL A 20 -3.76 14.98 8.11
C VAL A 20 -5.27 14.93 8.32
N ILE A 21 -5.95 16.07 8.17
CA ILE A 21 -7.41 16.15 8.33
C ILE A 21 -8.18 15.42 7.25
N GLU A 22 -7.74 15.48 5.99
CA GLU A 22 -8.37 14.73 4.91
C GLU A 22 -8.24 13.22 5.17
N LYS A 23 -7.07 12.77 5.61
CA LYS A 23 -6.90 11.34 5.93
C LYS A 23 -7.75 10.90 7.11
N LEU A 24 -7.89 11.76 8.13
CA LEU A 24 -8.78 11.50 9.26
C LEU A 24 -10.25 11.45 8.85
N ILE A 25 -10.69 12.32 7.92
CA ILE A 25 -12.05 12.30 7.38
C ILE A 25 -12.33 10.97 6.68
N GLU A 26 -11.38 10.47 5.87
CA GLU A 26 -11.52 9.17 5.20
C GLU A 26 -11.69 8.03 6.20
N GLU A 27 -10.91 8.00 7.28
CA GLU A 27 -11.06 6.94 8.28
C GLU A 27 -12.40 7.02 9.03
N LEU A 28 -12.90 8.24 9.27
CA LEU A 28 -14.16 8.45 9.98
C LEU A 28 -15.39 8.17 9.10
N SER A 29 -15.31 8.37 7.79
CA SER A 29 -16.46 8.18 6.89
C SER A 29 -16.91 6.72 6.82
N TYR A 30 -16.03 5.76 7.13
CA TYR A 30 -16.39 4.34 7.28
C TYR A 30 -17.28 4.05 8.51
N HIS A 31 -17.30 4.94 9.51
CA HIS A 31 -17.95 4.69 10.79
C HIS A 31 -19.07 5.69 11.14
N PHE A 32 -19.13 6.82 10.43
CA PHE A 32 -20.03 7.93 10.76
C PHE A 32 -20.66 8.52 9.51
N ASP A 33 -21.99 8.67 9.55
CA ASP A 33 -22.79 9.17 8.43
C ASP A 33 -22.61 10.67 8.19
N GLU A 34 -22.27 11.42 9.25
CA GLU A 34 -22.05 12.87 9.17
C GLU A 34 -20.78 13.28 9.91
N ILE A 35 -19.92 14.00 9.20
CA ILE A 35 -18.65 14.52 9.71
C ILE A 35 -18.70 16.05 9.71
N TYR A 36 -18.34 16.62 10.85
CA TYR A 36 -18.27 18.07 11.06
C TYR A 36 -16.83 18.49 11.33
N VAL A 37 -16.36 19.55 10.67
CA VAL A 37 -15.03 20.13 10.91
C VAL A 37 -15.17 21.51 11.55
N TYR A 38 -14.47 21.71 12.67
CA TYR A 38 -14.33 23.01 13.33
C TYR A 38 -12.85 23.38 13.42
N PRO A 39 -12.45 24.65 13.19
CA PRO A 39 -13.29 25.76 12.71
C PRO A 39 -13.52 25.73 11.18
N ALA A 40 -14.58 26.40 10.71
CA ALA A 40 -14.96 26.45 9.29
C ALA A 40 -13.90 26.97 8.31
N ARG A 41 -12.82 27.62 8.79
CA ARG A 41 -11.70 28.06 7.95
C ARG A 41 -10.99 26.92 7.21
N TYR A 42 -11.07 25.69 7.71
CA TYR A 42 -10.48 24.50 7.08
C TYR A 42 -11.24 24.02 5.83
N ARG A 43 -12.37 24.67 5.47
CA ARG A 43 -13.11 24.41 4.22
C ARG A 43 -12.28 24.60 2.95
N LYS A 44 -11.22 25.42 3.00
CA LYS A 44 -10.31 25.60 1.85
C LYS A 44 -9.37 24.40 1.63
N ILE A 45 -9.16 23.59 2.67
CA ILE A 45 -8.24 22.46 2.67
C ILE A 45 -9.01 21.19 2.35
N VAL A 46 -10.11 20.96 3.06
CA VAL A 46 -10.95 19.77 2.90
C VAL A 46 -11.82 19.92 1.64
N ARG A 47 -11.60 19.05 0.65
CA ARG A 47 -12.31 19.07 -0.65
C ARG A 47 -13.55 18.17 -0.70
N ASP A 48 -13.92 17.53 0.41
CA ASP A 48 -15.06 16.60 0.47
C ASP A 48 -16.39 17.36 0.70
N GLU A 49 -17.35 17.17 -0.22
CA GLU A 49 -18.67 17.80 -0.18
C GLU A 49 -19.56 17.27 0.95
N ASN A 50 -19.30 16.06 1.45
CA ASN A 50 -20.08 15.44 2.51
C ASN A 50 -19.69 15.95 3.91
N VAL A 51 -18.67 16.82 4.00
CA VAL A 51 -18.19 17.37 5.27
C VAL A 51 -18.86 18.71 5.56
N LYS A 52 -19.51 18.79 6.72
CA LYS A 52 -20.13 20.03 7.22
C LYS A 52 -19.13 20.85 8.04
N PHE A 53 -19.24 22.17 7.99
CA PHE A 53 -18.30 23.06 8.68
C PHE A 53 -18.97 23.88 9.77
N LEU A 54 -18.38 23.89 10.97
CA LEU A 54 -18.90 24.62 12.12
C LEU A 54 -18.17 25.96 12.31
N LYS A 55 -18.93 27.05 12.44
CA LYS A 55 -18.38 28.36 12.85
C LYS A 55 -18.09 28.39 14.34
N SER A 56 -18.96 27.80 15.15
CA SER A 56 -18.81 27.67 16.60
C SER A 56 -19.13 26.25 17.05
N LEU A 57 -18.39 25.75 18.06
CA LEU A 57 -18.72 24.47 18.69
C LEU A 57 -20.06 24.53 19.44
N LYS A 58 -20.53 25.72 19.84
CA LYS A 58 -21.84 25.91 20.50
C LYS A 58 -23.02 25.62 19.57
N ASP A 59 -22.79 25.69 18.26
CA ASP A 59 -23.82 25.42 17.25
C ASP A 59 -24.19 23.93 17.22
N PHE A 60 -23.32 23.08 17.77
CA PHE A 60 -23.51 21.63 17.85
C PHE A 60 -24.00 21.21 19.25
N LYS A 61 -25.32 20.98 19.39
CA LYS A 61 -25.96 20.68 20.69
C LYS A 61 -25.96 19.19 21.06
N GLU A 62 -25.76 18.31 20.10
CA GLU A 62 -25.85 16.85 20.24
C GLU A 62 -24.55 16.24 20.80
N ARG A 63 -24.64 14.97 21.22
CA ARG A 63 -23.44 14.16 21.50
C ARG A 63 -22.84 13.64 20.20
N ALA A 64 -21.53 13.76 20.07
CA ALA A 64 -20.78 13.29 18.91
C ALA A 64 -19.51 12.57 19.34
N PHE A 65 -18.91 11.83 18.41
CA PHE A 65 -17.52 11.41 18.48
C PHE A 65 -16.63 12.60 18.16
N VAL A 66 -15.95 13.14 19.16
CA VAL A 66 -15.10 14.33 19.06
C VAL A 66 -13.65 13.90 18.99
N VAL A 67 -12.93 14.33 17.96
CA VAL A 67 -11.54 13.93 17.69
C VAL A 67 -10.66 15.14 17.41
N LYS A 68 -9.39 15.07 17.81
CA LYS A 68 -8.39 16.09 17.46
C LYS A 68 -8.08 15.99 15.96
N GLY A 69 -8.04 17.12 15.27
CA GLY A 69 -7.76 17.14 13.83
C GLY A 69 -6.31 16.87 13.46
N ASN A 70 -5.39 16.79 14.44
CA ASN A 70 -4.02 16.31 14.25
C ASN A 70 -3.85 14.88 14.76
N ALA A 71 -4.92 14.12 14.99
CA ALA A 71 -4.81 12.72 15.33
C ALA A 71 -4.59 11.88 14.05
N PHE A 72 -3.62 10.98 14.12
CA PHE A 72 -3.53 9.84 13.21
C PHE A 72 -4.27 8.65 13.83
N ILE A 73 -5.15 8.00 13.07
CA ILE A 73 -5.88 6.80 13.48
C ILE A 73 -5.66 5.75 12.40
N GLU A 74 -5.08 4.62 12.78
CA GLU A 74 -4.80 3.48 11.88
C GLU A 74 -6.01 2.56 11.75
N GLU A 75 -6.73 2.37 12.86
CA GLU A 75 -7.92 1.55 12.94
C GLU A 75 -8.82 2.04 14.07
N LEU A 76 -10.06 2.43 13.73
CA LEU A 76 -11.03 2.88 14.72
C LEU A 76 -11.90 1.74 15.25
N LYS A 77 -11.70 1.35 16.51
CA LYS A 77 -12.59 0.41 17.21
C LYS A 77 -13.44 1.13 18.25
N LEU A 78 -14.68 1.44 17.89
CA LEU A 78 -15.63 2.03 18.83
C LEU A 78 -15.84 1.13 20.05
N GLY A 79 -15.88 1.75 21.23
CA GLY A 79 -16.04 1.08 22.51
C GLY A 79 -15.55 1.96 23.65
N GLY A 80 -16.41 2.26 24.62
CA GLY A 80 -16.12 3.25 25.66
C GLY A 80 -16.31 4.69 25.19
N ASN A 81 -15.98 5.64 26.07
CA ASN A 81 -16.29 7.06 25.88
C ASN A 81 -15.05 7.94 25.68
N ILE A 82 -13.85 7.40 25.91
CA ILE A 82 -12.57 8.11 25.76
C ILE A 82 -11.63 7.19 24.98
N PHE A 83 -10.92 7.77 24.01
CA PHE A 83 -10.02 7.06 23.13
C PHE A 83 -8.61 7.64 23.29
N ARG A 84 -7.71 6.80 23.77
CA ARG A 84 -6.30 7.13 23.94
C ARG A 84 -5.47 6.53 22.82
N GLY A 85 -4.55 7.32 22.28
CA GLY A 85 -3.56 6.82 21.33
C GLY A 85 -2.56 5.88 22.01
N SER A 86 -1.69 5.30 21.19
CA SER A 86 -0.53 4.50 21.59
C SER A 86 0.49 5.32 22.39
N ASP A 87 0.50 6.64 22.20
CA ASP A 87 1.23 7.64 22.98
C ASP A 87 0.61 7.92 24.38
N GLY A 88 -0.52 7.29 24.70
CA GLY A 88 -1.25 7.49 25.96
C GLY A 88 -2.08 8.78 26.03
N LYS A 89 -1.99 9.65 25.01
CA LYS A 89 -2.74 10.92 24.96
C LYS A 89 -4.18 10.67 24.54
N ILE A 90 -5.10 11.52 25.01
CA ILE A 90 -6.50 11.45 24.59
C ILE A 90 -6.61 12.12 23.22
N ILE A 91 -6.96 11.32 22.21
CA ILE A 91 -7.10 11.79 20.82
C ILE A 91 -8.57 11.92 20.41
N ALA A 92 -9.48 11.17 21.03
CA ALA A 92 -10.92 11.31 20.82
C ALA A 92 -11.75 10.99 22.07
N TYR A 93 -13.02 11.42 22.09
CA TYR A 93 -14.01 11.07 23.11
C TYR A 93 -15.43 11.16 22.56
N ILE A 94 -16.39 10.51 23.20
CA ILE A 94 -17.82 10.66 22.89
C ILE A 94 -18.45 11.64 23.88
N GLY A 95 -19.00 12.74 23.39
CA GLY A 95 -19.60 13.76 24.24
C GLY A 95 -20.00 15.02 23.49
N LYS A 96 -20.27 16.10 24.24
CA LYS A 96 -20.49 17.42 23.64
C LYS A 96 -19.15 18.00 23.14
N PRO A 97 -19.08 18.53 21.91
CA PRO A 97 -17.84 19.10 21.38
C PRO A 97 -17.26 20.20 22.26
N SER A 98 -15.96 20.08 22.56
CA SER A 98 -15.17 21.01 23.36
C SER A 98 -13.72 20.94 22.96
N LYS A 99 -13.03 22.09 22.96
CA LYS A 99 -11.58 22.20 22.73
C LYS A 99 -10.75 21.50 23.82
N ARG A 100 -11.30 21.29 25.01
CA ARG A 100 -10.60 20.62 26.11
C ARG A 100 -10.81 19.10 26.02
N PHE A 101 -9.70 18.37 25.95
CA PHE A 101 -9.64 16.90 25.91
C PHE A 101 -9.24 16.36 27.29
N ASP A 102 -9.90 16.83 28.35
CA ASP A 102 -9.62 16.54 29.77
C ASP A 102 -10.72 15.68 30.44
N ARG A 103 -11.53 14.97 29.63
CA ARG A 103 -12.69 14.22 30.13
C ARG A 103 -12.31 12.98 30.94
N LYS A 104 -13.12 12.68 31.96
CA LYS A 104 -13.05 11.43 32.75
C LYS A 104 -14.11 10.43 32.28
N GLY A 105 -13.76 9.14 32.24
CA GLY A 105 -14.64 8.08 31.74
C GLY A 105 -13.90 6.78 31.42
N ARG A 106 -14.62 5.75 30.96
CA ARG A 106 -14.03 4.49 30.49
C ARG A 106 -13.19 4.74 29.23
N GLY A 107 -11.87 4.66 29.40
CA GLY A 107 -10.88 4.83 28.35
C GLY A 107 -10.60 3.54 27.61
N LYS A 108 -10.59 3.60 26.29
CA LYS A 108 -10.14 2.54 25.38
C LYS A 108 -8.88 3.00 24.67
N ARG A 109 -7.92 2.11 24.51
CA ARG A 109 -6.75 2.37 23.66
C ARG A 109 -7.12 2.08 22.22
N ILE A 110 -6.73 2.98 21.33
CA ILE A 110 -6.85 2.81 19.88
C ILE A 110 -5.48 2.89 19.22
N LYS A 111 -5.35 2.23 18.07
CA LYS A 111 -4.15 2.31 17.24
C LYS A 111 -4.15 3.66 16.54
N GLY A 112 -3.45 4.60 17.14
CA GLY A 112 -3.33 5.98 16.68
C GLY A 112 -2.40 6.76 17.59
N PHE A 113 -2.12 8.00 17.23
CA PHE A 113 -1.32 8.93 18.04
C PHE A 113 -1.60 10.36 17.61
N GLU A 114 -1.23 11.31 18.45
CA GLU A 114 -1.29 12.73 18.12
C GLU A 114 -0.05 13.15 17.32
N ILE A 115 -0.25 13.82 16.19
CA ILE A 115 0.82 14.36 15.36
C ILE A 115 1.26 15.70 15.97
N GLU A 116 2.50 15.75 16.44
CA GLU A 116 3.09 16.93 17.04
C GLU A 116 4.28 17.45 16.25
N GLU A 117 5.09 16.57 15.69
CA GLU A 117 6.32 16.89 14.97
C GLU A 117 6.36 16.24 13.58
N ARG A 118 7.30 16.69 12.73
CA ARG A 118 7.46 16.10 11.39
C ARG A 118 7.81 14.61 11.44
N LYS A 119 8.46 14.14 12.50
CA LYS A 119 8.74 12.71 12.72
C LYS A 119 7.46 11.88 12.85
N ASP A 120 6.39 12.46 13.38
CA ASP A 120 5.10 11.78 13.51
C ASP A 120 4.43 11.58 12.15
N ILE A 121 4.66 12.51 11.20
CA ILE A 121 4.22 12.36 9.81
C ILE A 121 4.95 11.19 9.14
N GLU A 122 6.28 11.12 9.28
CA GLU A 122 7.07 10.01 8.72
C GLU A 122 6.62 8.66 9.28
N LYS A 123 6.35 8.61 10.59
CA LYS A 123 5.79 7.43 11.26
C LYS A 123 4.40 7.07 10.73
N ALA A 124 3.52 8.05 10.55
CA ALA A 124 2.18 7.83 10.02
C ALA A 124 2.20 7.29 8.58
N VAL A 125 3.04 7.87 7.71
CA VAL A 125 3.23 7.40 6.33
C VAL A 125 3.73 5.96 6.31
N LYS A 126 4.69 5.62 7.19
CA LYS A 126 5.21 4.26 7.30
C LYS A 126 4.12 3.26 7.69
N LEU A 127 3.28 3.59 8.68
CA LEU A 127 2.19 2.71 9.12
C LEU A 127 1.11 2.54 8.04
N LEU A 128 0.79 3.60 7.30
CA LEU A 128 -0.13 3.49 6.17
C LEU A 128 0.42 2.58 5.07
N ALA A 129 1.71 2.66 4.79
CA ALA A 129 2.36 1.79 3.80
C ALA A 129 2.35 0.30 4.18
N GLU A 130 2.48 -0.03 5.48
CA GLU A 130 2.50 -1.42 5.95
C GLU A 130 1.13 -2.12 5.80
N LYS A 131 0.03 -1.36 5.85
CA LYS A 131 -1.35 -1.91 5.77
C LYS A 131 -1.74 -2.42 4.37
N GLU A 132 -0.98 -2.07 3.34
CA GLU A 132 -1.42 -2.16 1.94
C GLU A 132 -0.94 -3.41 1.16
N SER A 133 -0.18 -4.30 1.81
CA SER A 133 0.41 -5.49 1.16
C SER A 133 -0.63 -6.59 0.88
N ARG A 134 -0.70 -7.06 -0.38
CA ARG A 134 -1.77 -7.97 -0.85
C ARG A 134 -1.43 -9.46 -0.85
N ASP A 135 -0.15 -9.84 -0.88
CA ASP A 135 0.28 -11.25 -0.86
C ASP A 135 1.33 -11.50 0.22
N ILE A 136 1.59 -12.77 0.56
CA ILE A 136 2.51 -13.12 1.65
C ILE A 136 3.90 -12.53 1.43
N VAL A 137 4.42 -12.60 0.21
CA VAL A 137 5.77 -12.12 -0.09
C VAL A 137 5.82 -10.59 -0.04
N ALA A 138 4.77 -9.93 -0.56
CA ALA A 138 4.57 -8.50 -0.39
C ALA A 138 4.60 -8.13 1.10
N THR A 139 3.86 -8.85 1.93
CA THR A 139 3.67 -8.51 3.35
C THR A 139 4.95 -8.66 4.16
N TYR A 140 5.67 -9.78 3.98
CA TYR A 140 6.81 -10.09 4.85
C TYR A 140 8.16 -9.57 4.34
N ILE A 141 8.31 -9.41 3.02
CA ILE A 141 9.57 -9.01 2.38
C ILE A 141 9.46 -7.59 1.81
N CYS A 142 8.63 -7.39 0.78
CA CYS A 142 8.58 -6.11 0.07
C CYS A 142 8.05 -4.97 0.94
N GLY A 143 7.05 -5.24 1.78
CA GLY A 143 6.30 -4.27 2.57
C GLY A 143 7.17 -3.58 3.61
N LYS A 144 8.17 -4.28 4.19
CA LYS A 144 9.16 -3.67 5.10
C LYS A 144 10.06 -2.67 4.37
N ILE A 145 10.47 -2.99 3.15
CA ILE A 145 11.33 -2.13 2.33
C ILE A 145 10.50 -0.95 1.82
N THR A 146 9.30 -1.21 1.32
CA THR A 146 8.36 -0.20 0.86
C THR A 146 7.97 0.76 1.97
N SER A 147 7.66 0.29 3.18
CA SER A 147 7.32 1.16 4.31
C SER A 147 8.50 2.02 4.76
N PHE A 148 9.72 1.48 4.68
CA PHE A 148 10.94 2.24 4.94
C PHE A 148 11.20 3.33 3.89
N LEU A 149 10.97 3.04 2.60
CA LEU A 149 11.20 3.98 1.51
C LEU A 149 10.09 5.04 1.38
N SER A 150 8.85 4.72 1.77
CA SER A 150 7.68 5.57 1.54
C SER A 150 7.81 7.00 2.06
N PRO A 151 8.27 7.26 3.31
CA PRO A 151 8.45 8.63 3.80
C PRO A 151 9.42 9.45 2.94
N SER A 152 10.54 8.85 2.54
CA SER A 152 11.54 9.49 1.68
C SER A 152 11.01 9.78 0.28
N LEU A 153 10.27 8.82 -0.30
CA LEU A 153 9.65 8.99 -1.62
C LEU A 153 8.58 10.09 -1.63
N CYS A 154 7.76 10.14 -0.58
CA CYS A 154 6.77 11.20 -0.37
C CYS A 154 7.44 12.58 -0.25
N LYS A 155 8.48 12.68 0.58
CA LYS A 155 9.23 13.93 0.80
C LYS A 155 9.93 14.42 -0.46
N ALA A 156 10.49 13.52 -1.26
CA ALA A 156 11.14 13.85 -2.53
C ALA A 156 10.13 14.19 -3.65
N GLY A 157 8.83 13.98 -3.44
CA GLY A 157 7.80 14.35 -4.41
C GLY A 157 7.71 13.42 -5.62
N TYR A 158 8.27 12.20 -5.57
CA TYR A 158 8.18 11.23 -6.67
C TYR A 158 6.72 10.93 -7.03
N SER A 159 6.43 10.74 -8.31
CA SER A 159 5.12 10.29 -8.77
C SER A 159 5.06 8.75 -8.82
N PRO A 160 3.89 8.13 -8.63
CA PRO A 160 3.73 6.69 -8.82
C PRO A 160 4.18 6.24 -10.22
N LEU A 161 3.86 7.02 -11.25
CA LEU A 161 4.24 6.74 -12.64
C LEU A 161 5.77 6.64 -12.82
N GLN A 162 6.55 7.51 -12.17
CA GLN A 162 8.01 7.43 -12.22
C GLN A 162 8.52 6.10 -11.66
N LEU A 163 7.94 5.63 -10.55
CA LEU A 163 8.33 4.35 -9.94
C LEU A 163 7.92 3.16 -10.83
N TYR A 164 6.74 3.20 -11.45
CA TYR A 164 6.33 2.18 -12.42
C TYR A 164 7.27 2.12 -13.64
N LEU A 165 7.70 3.28 -14.17
CA LEU A 165 8.65 3.32 -15.28
C LEU A 165 10.03 2.77 -14.89
N VAL A 166 10.54 3.13 -13.71
CA VAL A 166 11.82 2.58 -13.20
C VAL A 166 11.72 1.07 -13.00
N SER A 167 10.63 0.59 -12.41
CA SER A 167 10.36 -0.85 -12.26
C SER A 167 10.38 -1.57 -13.61
N PHE A 168 9.69 -1.02 -14.62
CA PHE A 168 9.66 -1.57 -15.97
C PHE A 168 11.05 -1.63 -16.62
N LEU A 169 11.85 -0.57 -16.47
CA LEU A 169 13.23 -0.55 -17.00
C LEU A 169 14.11 -1.62 -16.33
N LEU A 170 13.93 -1.87 -15.03
CA LEU A 170 14.63 -2.96 -14.32
C LEU A 170 14.15 -4.34 -14.76
N ALA A 171 12.86 -4.52 -15.03
CA ALA A 171 12.33 -5.75 -15.62
C ALA A 171 12.93 -6.01 -17.00
N PHE A 172 13.04 -4.98 -17.83
CA PHE A 172 13.71 -5.06 -19.12
C PHE A 172 15.21 -5.36 -18.98
N LEU A 173 15.90 -4.75 -18.02
CA LEU A 173 17.30 -5.04 -17.74
C LEU A 173 17.50 -6.50 -17.29
N SER A 174 16.60 -7.03 -16.45
CA SER A 174 16.58 -8.43 -16.06
C SER A 174 16.46 -9.35 -17.28
N PHE A 175 15.52 -9.06 -18.20
CA PHE A 175 15.40 -9.77 -19.47
C PHE A 175 16.72 -9.80 -20.25
N LEU A 176 17.39 -8.65 -20.42
CA LEU A 176 18.66 -8.57 -21.15
C LEU A 176 19.76 -9.41 -20.48
N PHE A 177 19.80 -9.47 -19.15
CA PHE A 177 20.77 -10.27 -18.41
C PHE A 177 20.48 -11.78 -18.47
N TYR A 178 19.26 -12.20 -18.79
CA TYR A 178 18.97 -13.62 -19.04
C TYR A 178 19.50 -14.11 -20.41
N ILE A 179 19.66 -13.22 -21.40
CA ILE A 179 20.07 -13.58 -22.78
C ILE A 179 21.42 -14.31 -22.87
N PRO A 180 22.50 -13.89 -22.17
CA PRO A 180 23.77 -14.61 -22.20
C PRO A 180 23.67 -16.04 -21.66
N SER A 181 22.68 -16.30 -20.78
CA SER A 181 22.44 -17.61 -20.17
C SER A 181 23.69 -18.21 -19.53
N LYS A 182 24.47 -17.34 -18.85
CA LYS A 182 25.60 -17.70 -18.01
C LYS A 182 25.23 -17.43 -16.56
N TYR A 183 25.73 -18.27 -15.65
CA TYR A 183 25.42 -18.21 -14.22
C TYR A 183 25.44 -16.80 -13.62
N ILE A 184 26.55 -16.08 -13.76
CA ILE A 184 26.70 -14.74 -13.16
C ILE A 184 25.66 -13.75 -13.67
N PHE A 185 25.32 -13.81 -14.97
CA PHE A 185 24.32 -12.92 -15.55
C PHE A 185 22.91 -13.31 -15.11
N ALA A 186 22.62 -14.62 -14.96
CA ALA A 186 21.35 -15.08 -14.41
C ALA A 186 21.14 -14.59 -12.96
N VAL A 187 22.18 -14.64 -12.11
CA VAL A 187 22.12 -14.09 -10.74
C VAL A 187 21.75 -12.60 -10.77
N PHE A 188 22.43 -11.79 -11.57
CA PHE A 188 22.10 -10.37 -11.71
C PHE A 188 20.69 -10.14 -12.29
N ALA A 189 20.27 -10.95 -13.26
CA ALA A 189 18.92 -10.89 -13.80
C ALA A 189 17.87 -11.13 -12.71
N GLY A 190 18.08 -12.14 -11.85
CA GLY A 190 17.23 -12.42 -10.70
C GLY A 190 17.18 -11.24 -9.72
N ILE A 191 18.32 -10.62 -9.41
CA ILE A 191 18.39 -9.44 -8.54
C ILE A 191 17.59 -8.29 -9.14
N PHE A 192 17.78 -7.98 -10.43
CA PHE A 192 17.02 -6.92 -11.09
C PHE A 192 15.51 -7.19 -11.11
N ALA A 193 15.09 -8.44 -11.30
CA ALA A 193 13.69 -8.83 -11.18
C ALA A 193 13.14 -8.55 -9.78
N MET A 194 13.88 -8.93 -8.74
CA MET A 194 13.47 -8.69 -7.35
C MET A 194 13.37 -7.21 -7.02
N VAL A 195 14.37 -6.40 -7.43
CA VAL A 195 14.36 -4.94 -7.21
C VAL A 195 13.23 -4.27 -7.99
N SER A 196 12.97 -4.72 -9.23
CA SER A 196 11.82 -4.26 -10.02
C SER A 196 10.50 -4.44 -9.24
N GLY A 197 10.25 -5.64 -8.70
CA GLY A 197 9.08 -5.92 -7.86
C GLY A 197 8.96 -4.99 -6.65
N MET A 198 10.06 -4.73 -5.94
CA MET A 198 10.08 -3.84 -4.77
C MET A 198 9.76 -2.37 -5.13
N ILE A 199 10.30 -1.88 -6.25
CA ILE A 199 10.05 -0.51 -6.72
C ILE A 199 8.59 -0.35 -7.15
N GLU A 200 8.03 -1.34 -7.84
CA GLU A 200 6.62 -1.32 -8.21
C GLU A 200 5.69 -1.28 -7.00
N GLU A 201 5.96 -2.11 -5.98
CA GLU A 201 5.15 -2.10 -4.75
C GLU A 201 5.19 -0.73 -4.06
N SER A 202 6.35 -0.08 -4.11
CA SER A 202 6.52 1.29 -3.64
C SER A 202 5.72 2.29 -4.46
N GLY A 203 5.68 2.13 -5.79
CA GLY A 203 4.82 2.91 -6.69
C GLY A 203 3.33 2.74 -6.39
N ARG A 204 2.89 1.50 -6.14
CA ARG A 204 1.50 1.17 -5.78
C ARG A 204 1.09 1.76 -4.44
N THR A 205 1.94 1.59 -3.43
CA THR A 205 1.74 2.18 -2.11
C THR A 205 1.64 3.70 -2.22
N LEU A 206 2.53 4.32 -2.99
CA LEU A 206 2.52 5.77 -3.20
C LEU A 206 1.26 6.25 -3.95
N ALA A 207 0.78 5.49 -4.94
CA ALA A 207 -0.47 5.79 -5.64
C ALA A 207 -1.64 5.82 -4.66
N LYS A 208 -1.77 4.79 -3.81
CA LYS A 208 -2.83 4.73 -2.80
C LYS A 208 -2.73 5.85 -1.76
N LEU A 209 -1.53 6.13 -1.25
CA LEU A 209 -1.29 7.24 -0.31
C LEU A 209 -1.75 8.58 -0.92
N LYS A 210 -1.47 8.80 -2.20
CA LYS A 210 -1.85 10.01 -2.95
C LYS A 210 -3.27 9.97 -3.54
N ASN A 211 -4.01 8.86 -3.41
CA ASN A 211 -5.25 8.58 -4.13
C ASN A 211 -5.14 8.77 -5.65
N ASP A 212 -3.97 8.45 -6.18
CA ASP A 212 -3.67 8.44 -7.60
C ASP A 212 -4.05 7.08 -8.22
N ARG A 213 -4.18 7.04 -9.54
CA ARG A 213 -4.51 5.81 -10.26
C ARG A 213 -3.35 4.84 -10.24
N GLU A 214 -3.66 3.56 -9.98
CA GLU A 214 -2.72 2.48 -10.21
C GLU A 214 -2.55 2.25 -11.73
N PHE A 215 -1.30 2.21 -12.21
CA PHE A 215 -0.98 1.97 -13.62
C PHE A 215 -0.82 0.47 -13.91
N PHE A 216 -1.92 -0.25 -13.80
CA PHE A 216 -1.97 -1.71 -13.92
C PHE A 216 -1.37 -2.26 -15.23
N ALA A 217 -1.56 -1.55 -16.35
CA ALA A 217 -1.07 -2.01 -17.65
C ALA A 217 0.46 -2.18 -17.69
N ILE A 218 1.23 -1.26 -17.08
CA ILE A 218 2.70 -1.31 -17.09
C ILE A 218 3.24 -2.53 -16.33
N ASN A 219 2.53 -2.95 -15.28
CA ASN A 219 2.93 -4.09 -14.46
C ASN A 219 2.82 -5.41 -15.25
N ILE A 220 1.72 -5.59 -16.00
CA ILE A 220 1.55 -6.76 -16.89
C ILE A 220 2.66 -6.83 -17.94
N PHE A 221 3.01 -5.70 -18.56
CA PHE A 221 4.10 -5.67 -19.53
C PHE A 221 5.46 -6.01 -18.89
N SER A 222 5.70 -5.53 -17.67
CA SER A 222 6.91 -5.86 -16.90
C SER A 222 7.00 -7.36 -16.64
N ASP A 223 5.89 -7.97 -16.21
CA ASP A 223 5.83 -9.40 -15.89
C ASP A 223 6.00 -10.27 -17.13
N PHE A 224 5.40 -9.87 -18.25
CA PHE A 224 5.59 -10.55 -19.52
C PHE A 224 7.06 -10.52 -19.97
N ILE A 225 7.72 -9.37 -19.89
CA ILE A 225 9.14 -9.24 -20.26
C ILE A 225 10.03 -10.10 -19.35
N LEU A 226 9.78 -10.09 -18.03
CA LEU A 226 10.48 -10.91 -17.06
C LEU A 226 10.33 -12.41 -17.38
N LEU A 227 9.10 -12.87 -17.57
CA LEU A 227 8.81 -14.26 -17.90
C LEU A 227 9.40 -14.67 -19.24
N LEU A 228 9.33 -13.81 -20.25
CA LEU A 228 9.91 -14.08 -21.56
C LEU A 228 11.42 -14.28 -21.45
N GLY A 229 12.11 -13.42 -20.71
CA GLY A 229 13.56 -13.51 -20.49
C GLY A 229 13.94 -14.77 -19.72
N PHE A 230 13.20 -15.07 -18.66
CA PHE A 230 13.40 -16.26 -17.85
C PHE A 230 13.11 -17.56 -18.61
N THR A 231 12.08 -17.55 -19.47
CA THR A 231 11.73 -18.67 -20.35
C THR A 231 12.80 -18.89 -21.41
N TYR A 232 13.30 -17.82 -22.01
CA TYR A 232 14.42 -17.89 -22.93
C TYR A 232 15.66 -18.47 -22.25
N PHE A 233 15.97 -18.01 -21.03
CA PHE A 233 17.07 -18.56 -20.23
C PHE A 233 16.86 -20.06 -19.96
N ALA A 234 15.67 -20.48 -19.53
CA ALA A 234 15.34 -21.89 -19.33
C ALA A 234 15.56 -22.73 -20.59
N TRP A 235 15.10 -22.23 -21.74
CA TRP A 235 15.30 -22.86 -23.04
C TRP A 235 16.79 -22.96 -23.40
N ARG A 236 17.59 -21.92 -23.14
CA ARG A 236 19.03 -21.96 -23.43
C ARG A 236 19.79 -22.98 -22.58
N ILE A 237 19.33 -23.29 -21.36
CA ILE A 237 19.97 -24.28 -20.49
C ILE A 237 19.56 -25.71 -20.83
N TYR A 238 18.28 -25.97 -21.08
CA TYR A 238 17.76 -27.33 -21.22
C TYR A 238 17.36 -27.71 -22.65
N GLY A 239 17.22 -26.74 -23.55
CA GLY A 239 16.73 -26.95 -24.90
C GLY A 239 15.28 -27.42 -24.98
N GLY A 240 14.86 -27.81 -26.19
CA GLY A 240 13.53 -28.38 -26.45
C GLY A 240 12.36 -27.39 -26.35
N VAL A 241 11.14 -27.89 -26.52
CA VAL A 241 9.92 -27.07 -26.50
C VAL A 241 9.34 -26.87 -25.09
N ILE A 242 9.73 -27.74 -24.14
CA ILE A 242 9.15 -27.79 -22.79
C ILE A 242 9.25 -26.44 -22.05
N PRO A 243 10.41 -25.74 -22.01
CA PRO A 243 10.51 -24.46 -21.33
C PRO A 243 9.54 -23.41 -21.87
N TRP A 244 9.30 -23.38 -23.19
CA TRP A 244 8.34 -22.46 -23.81
C TRP A 244 6.90 -22.77 -23.41
N ILE A 245 6.53 -24.05 -23.36
CA ILE A 245 5.20 -24.48 -22.89
C ILE A 245 5.01 -24.06 -21.43
N LEU A 246 5.99 -24.34 -20.57
CA LEU A 246 5.91 -23.98 -19.14
C LEU A 246 5.91 -22.46 -18.95
N GLY A 247 6.71 -21.72 -19.71
CA GLY A 247 6.75 -20.26 -19.70
C GLY A 247 5.42 -19.63 -20.11
N PHE A 248 4.80 -20.17 -21.16
CA PHE A 248 3.47 -19.76 -21.59
C PHE A 248 2.41 -20.01 -20.51
N LEU A 249 2.39 -21.22 -19.93
CA LEU A 249 1.47 -21.55 -18.83
C LEU A 249 1.70 -20.67 -17.60
N ALA A 250 2.95 -20.40 -17.22
CA ALA A 250 3.28 -19.49 -16.14
C ALA A 250 2.79 -18.06 -16.43
N ALA A 251 2.97 -17.56 -17.66
CA ALA A 251 2.46 -16.25 -18.06
C ALA A 251 0.94 -16.15 -18.00
N MET A 252 0.21 -17.18 -18.43
CA MET A 252 -1.24 -17.25 -18.26
C MET A 252 -1.64 -17.18 -16.78
N GLY A 253 -0.95 -17.93 -15.91
CA GLY A 253 -1.22 -17.94 -14.48
C GLY A 253 -0.98 -16.57 -13.83
N VAL A 254 0.16 -15.92 -14.11
CA VAL A 254 0.48 -14.58 -13.59
C VAL A 254 -0.55 -13.56 -14.08
N ALA A 255 -0.88 -13.56 -15.37
CA ALA A 255 -1.88 -12.66 -15.93
C ALA A 255 -3.27 -12.89 -15.31
N GLY A 256 -3.66 -14.15 -15.07
CA GLY A 256 -4.91 -14.50 -14.39
C GLY A 256 -4.96 -14.01 -12.94
N VAL A 257 -3.88 -14.20 -12.18
CA VAL A 257 -3.76 -13.69 -10.81
C VAL A 257 -3.86 -12.17 -10.75
N GLU A 258 -3.24 -11.45 -11.68
CA GLU A 258 -3.32 -9.98 -11.72
C GLU A 258 -4.67 -9.47 -12.22
N ALA A 259 -5.28 -10.13 -13.21
CA ALA A 259 -6.57 -9.73 -13.76
C ALA A 259 -7.73 -9.95 -12.77
N ILE A 260 -7.70 -11.06 -12.02
CA ILE A 260 -8.75 -11.39 -11.05
C ILE A 260 -8.40 -10.73 -9.71
N LYS A 261 -8.96 -9.55 -9.48
CA LYS A 261 -8.81 -8.74 -8.25
C LYS A 261 -9.56 -9.34 -7.05
N ALA A 262 -9.25 -10.57 -6.70
CA ALA A 262 -9.73 -11.25 -5.51
C ALA A 262 -8.63 -11.36 -4.44
N GLU A 263 -9.02 -11.47 -3.18
CA GLU A 263 -8.06 -11.71 -2.09
C GLU A 263 -7.32 -13.04 -2.29
N GLY A 264 -6.00 -12.98 -2.18
CA GLY A 264 -5.15 -14.13 -2.45
C GLY A 264 -3.85 -14.12 -1.68
N ILE A 265 -3.45 -15.31 -1.26
CA ILE A 265 -2.23 -15.56 -0.50
C ILE A 265 -1.01 -15.49 -1.42
N ILE A 266 -1.21 -15.95 -2.66
CA ILE A 266 -0.22 -15.99 -3.72
C ILE A 266 -0.47 -14.81 -4.65
N GLY A 267 0.58 -14.05 -4.94
CA GLY A 267 0.54 -12.91 -5.84
C GLY A 267 1.81 -12.81 -6.66
N ARG A 268 1.91 -11.72 -7.42
CA ARG A 268 3.03 -11.40 -8.29
C ARG A 268 4.40 -11.46 -7.60
N HIS A 269 4.50 -11.02 -6.34
CA HIS A 269 5.79 -11.01 -5.64
C HIS A 269 6.34 -12.41 -5.36
N LEU A 270 5.47 -13.43 -5.20
CA LEU A 270 5.91 -14.82 -5.12
C LEU A 270 6.53 -15.28 -6.43
N PHE A 271 5.92 -14.92 -7.55
CA PHE A 271 6.43 -15.25 -8.88
C PHE A 271 7.86 -14.72 -9.08
N ILE A 272 8.07 -13.43 -8.76
CA ILE A 272 9.38 -12.78 -8.86
C ILE A 272 10.39 -13.42 -7.90
N LEU A 273 9.98 -13.75 -6.68
CA LEU A 273 10.84 -14.40 -5.68
C LEU A 273 11.31 -15.78 -6.16
N VAL A 274 10.41 -16.58 -6.73
CA VAL A 274 10.74 -17.91 -7.27
C VAL A 274 11.73 -17.78 -8.42
N MET A 275 11.54 -16.81 -9.33
CA MET A 275 12.52 -16.53 -10.39
C MET A 275 13.89 -16.16 -9.82
N PHE A 276 13.94 -15.28 -8.83
CA PHE A 276 15.18 -14.86 -8.19
C PHE A 276 15.93 -16.05 -7.57
N ILE A 277 15.23 -16.86 -6.77
CA ILE A 277 15.81 -18.06 -6.14
C ILE A 277 16.31 -19.03 -7.20
N ALA A 278 15.51 -19.30 -8.23
CA ALA A 278 15.87 -20.20 -9.31
C ALA A 278 17.07 -19.71 -10.13
N SER A 279 17.24 -18.40 -10.28
CA SER A 279 18.41 -17.79 -10.89
C SER A 279 19.68 -17.97 -10.07
N ILE A 280 19.58 -17.93 -8.74
CA ILE A 280 20.70 -18.24 -7.83
C ILE A 280 21.08 -19.72 -7.93
N PHE A 281 20.11 -20.63 -7.97
CA PHE A 281 20.39 -22.06 -8.06
C PHE A 281 20.58 -22.57 -9.49
N TYR A 282 20.42 -21.68 -10.49
CA TYR A 282 20.52 -22.00 -11.90
C TYR A 282 19.56 -23.11 -12.36
N GLN A 283 18.33 -23.14 -11.80
CA GLN A 283 17.29 -24.14 -12.12
C GLN A 283 16.01 -23.51 -12.71
N PRO A 284 16.10 -22.84 -13.87
CA PRO A 284 14.98 -22.08 -14.41
C PRO A 284 13.79 -22.94 -14.88
N THR A 285 14.01 -24.12 -15.46
CA THR A 285 12.92 -24.98 -15.96
C THR A 285 12.06 -25.54 -14.83
N MET A 286 12.69 -25.96 -13.71
CA MET A 286 11.95 -26.42 -12.53
C MET A 286 11.11 -25.28 -11.94
N ALA A 287 11.67 -24.08 -11.90
CA ALA A 287 10.94 -22.90 -11.44
C ALA A 287 9.74 -22.56 -12.34
N LEU A 288 9.88 -22.66 -13.66
CA LEU A 288 8.75 -22.49 -14.59
C LEU A 288 7.65 -23.53 -14.36
N LEU A 289 8.00 -24.79 -14.09
CA LEU A 289 7.02 -25.82 -13.74
C LEU A 289 6.27 -25.46 -12.45
N VAL A 290 6.99 -25.08 -11.40
CA VAL A 290 6.40 -24.66 -10.13
C VAL A 290 5.47 -23.45 -10.32
N LEU A 291 5.92 -22.43 -11.06
CA LEU A 291 5.13 -21.24 -11.35
C LEU A 291 3.87 -21.56 -12.17
N ALA A 292 3.99 -22.39 -13.20
CA ALA A 292 2.86 -22.80 -14.01
C ALA A 292 1.78 -23.49 -13.16
N ILE A 293 2.15 -24.34 -12.21
CA ILE A 293 1.19 -25.01 -11.32
C ILE A 293 0.59 -24.02 -10.32
N ILE A 294 1.43 -23.30 -9.57
CA ILE A 294 0.99 -22.46 -8.45
C ILE A 294 0.17 -21.26 -8.93
N MET A 295 0.63 -20.55 -9.96
CA MET A 295 -0.05 -19.32 -10.42
C MET A 295 -1.39 -19.63 -11.09
N ASN A 296 -1.49 -20.70 -11.91
CA ASN A 296 -2.77 -21.10 -12.48
C ASN A 296 -3.72 -21.65 -11.42
N GLY A 297 -3.23 -22.44 -10.46
CA GLY A 297 -4.03 -22.91 -9.34
C GLY A 297 -4.63 -21.75 -8.53
N GLU A 298 -3.85 -20.72 -8.24
CA GLU A 298 -4.32 -19.51 -7.57
C GLU A 298 -5.32 -18.72 -8.44
N ALA A 299 -5.06 -18.56 -9.74
CA ALA A 299 -6.00 -17.87 -10.64
C ALA A 299 -7.36 -18.58 -10.69
N ILE A 300 -7.38 -19.91 -10.80
CA ILE A 300 -8.62 -20.72 -10.77
C ILE A 300 -9.32 -20.58 -9.41
N ARG A 301 -8.58 -20.66 -8.30
CA ARG A 301 -9.13 -20.49 -6.96
C ARG A 301 -9.81 -19.11 -6.79
N ARG A 302 -9.23 -18.07 -7.39
CA ARG A 302 -9.79 -16.70 -7.37
C ARG A 302 -11.00 -16.53 -8.29
N LEU A 303 -11.12 -17.33 -9.36
CA LEU A 303 -12.28 -17.32 -10.26
C LEU A 303 -13.51 -17.98 -9.63
N ILE A 304 -13.32 -19.03 -8.83
CA ILE A 304 -14.40 -19.83 -8.25
C ILE A 304 -15.01 -19.15 -7.00
N LYS A 305 -14.24 -18.29 -6.32
CA LYS A 305 -14.70 -17.53 -5.15
C LYS A 305 -15.26 -16.18 -5.56
#